data_AF-A0A833UYD2-F1
#
_entry.id   AF-A0A833UYD2-F1
#
_cell.length_a   1.000
_cell.length_b   1.000
_cell.length_c   1.000
_cell.angle_alpha   90.00
_cell.angle_beta   90.00
_cell.angle_gamma   90.00
#
_symmetry.space_group_name_H-M   'P 1'
#
loop_
_entity.id
_entity.type
_entity.pdbx_description
1 polymer ?
#
loop_
_entity_poly.entity_id
_entity_poly.type
_entity_poly.pdbx_seq_one_letter_code
_entity_poly.pdbx_strand_id
1 'polypeptide(L)'
;MNTQAKALLAALLVLLGASTASTAVAQEGEPDSCSVLQPTRMLADDVGDAGTDLGDGWLALAPSGNRWKLAPARIRLEPVQPDGTAVDVTPDVKKAVALLRCKSLTQGRVDAANLAFPNGGRVIEPGPEPLRFAFHGRRYALRYTASGAVVAEGGGKRSVLHDFGGETPPFRVTLIWAGDLDRDGRLDFLMEFGSEIGTNFCLFTSGNAKENELVGPAGCLDVSG
;
A
#
# COMPACT_ATOMS: atom_id res chain seq x y z
N MET A 1 -51.66 4.87 71.39
CA MET A 1 -51.52 3.74 72.34
C MET A 1 -51.01 2.53 71.57
N ASN A 2 -49.85 2.00 71.99
CA ASN A 2 -49.37 0.61 71.86
C ASN A 2 -49.13 0.01 70.47
N THR A 3 -48.13 -0.84 70.20
CA THR A 3 -46.75 -1.14 70.67
C THR A 3 -46.32 -2.31 69.78
N GLN A 4 -45.10 -2.26 69.19
CA GLN A 4 -44.24 -3.42 68.86
C GLN A 4 -44.77 -4.52 67.89
N ALA A 5 -44.01 -5.20 67.02
CA ALA A 5 -42.58 -5.29 66.71
C ALA A 5 -42.40 -6.15 65.43
N LYS A 6 -41.15 -6.21 64.96
CA LYS A 6 -40.50 -7.21 64.08
C LYS A 6 -40.48 -6.93 62.57
N ALA A 7 -39.48 -6.13 62.21
CA ALA A 7 -38.38 -6.46 61.29
C ALA A 7 -38.67 -7.41 60.12
N LEU A 8 -38.38 -6.95 58.90
CA LEU A 8 -37.33 -7.58 58.09
C LEU A 8 -36.76 -6.60 57.06
N LEU A 9 -35.43 -6.46 57.14
CA LEU A 9 -34.52 -5.83 56.20
C LEU A 9 -34.57 -6.55 54.84
N ALA A 10 -34.55 -5.81 53.73
CA ALA A 10 -33.63 -6.07 52.61
C ALA A 10 -33.61 -4.87 51.65
N ALA A 11 -32.42 -4.30 51.53
CA ALA A 11 -32.05 -3.07 50.85
C ALA A 11 -32.51 -2.95 49.38
N LEU A 12 -33.07 -1.78 49.06
CA LEU A 12 -33.28 -1.27 47.71
C LEU A 12 -32.03 -0.48 47.30
N LEU A 13 -31.07 -1.12 46.61
CA LEU A 13 -29.91 -0.43 46.03
C LEU A 13 -30.11 -0.25 44.52
N VAL A 14 -30.48 0.97 44.16
CA VAL A 14 -30.00 1.77 43.02
C VAL A 14 -29.53 0.98 41.79
N LEU A 15 -30.43 0.87 40.81
CA LEU A 15 -30.12 0.56 39.40
C LEU A 15 -29.41 1.76 38.76
N LEU A 16 -28.09 1.84 38.91
CA LEU A 16 -27.22 2.64 38.03
C LEU A 16 -26.86 1.75 36.84
N GLY A 17 -27.49 2.01 35.70
CA GLY A 17 -27.17 1.38 34.42
C GLY A 17 -25.74 1.74 34.02
N ALA A 18 -24.81 0.81 34.26
CA ALA A 18 -23.51 0.84 33.64
C ALA A 18 -23.68 0.44 32.17
N SER A 19 -23.78 1.44 31.29
CA SER A 19 -23.57 1.26 29.86
C SER A 19 -22.16 0.72 29.66
N THR A 20 -22.03 -0.58 29.45
CA THR A 20 -20.78 -1.18 28.96
C THR A 20 -20.59 -0.72 27.53
N ALA A 21 -19.91 0.41 27.37
CA ALA A 21 -19.31 0.75 26.08
C ALA A 21 -18.31 -0.35 25.76
N SER A 22 -18.67 -1.24 24.83
CA SER A 22 -17.71 -2.14 24.21
C SER A 22 -16.70 -1.27 23.48
N THR A 23 -15.58 -0.97 24.13
CA THR A 23 -14.38 -0.51 23.46
C THR A 23 -13.94 -1.66 22.57
N ALA A 24 -14.34 -1.63 21.31
CA ALA A 24 -13.69 -2.42 20.27
C ALA A 24 -12.26 -1.92 20.19
N VAL A 25 -11.36 -2.57 20.93
CA VAL A 25 -9.93 -2.41 20.72
C VAL A 25 -9.72 -2.97 19.32
N ALA A 26 -9.47 -2.09 18.35
CA ALA A 26 -8.97 -2.50 17.06
C ALA A 26 -7.68 -3.26 17.36
N GLN A 27 -7.72 -4.57 17.16
CA GLN A 27 -6.56 -5.41 17.28
C GLN A 27 -5.64 -4.98 16.15
N GLU A 28 -4.65 -4.12 16.45
CA GLU A 28 -3.60 -3.76 15.52
C GLU A 28 -2.91 -5.06 15.12
N GLY A 29 -3.29 -5.57 13.96
CA GLY A 29 -2.68 -6.74 13.36
C GLY A 29 -1.21 -6.46 13.15
N GLU A 30 -0.39 -7.50 13.23
CA GLU A 30 1.00 -7.42 12.83
C GLU A 30 1.09 -6.85 11.39
N PRO A 31 2.01 -5.90 11.11
CA PRO A 31 2.15 -5.30 9.78
C PRO A 31 2.33 -6.41 8.73
N ASP A 32 1.56 -6.34 7.64
CA ASP A 32 1.63 -7.37 6.60
C ASP A 32 2.88 -7.18 5.74
N SER A 33 3.61 -8.26 5.49
CA SER A 33 4.77 -8.24 4.61
C SER A 33 4.37 -8.75 3.22
N CYS A 34 4.61 -7.91 2.22
CA CYS A 34 4.27 -8.15 0.84
C CYS A 34 5.52 -8.46 0.01
N SER A 35 5.43 -9.47 -0.85
CA SER A 35 6.31 -9.56 -2.03
C SER A 35 5.72 -8.69 -3.14
N VAL A 36 6.56 -7.85 -3.75
CA VAL A 36 6.22 -6.97 -4.88
C VAL A 36 7.03 -7.40 -6.08
N LEU A 37 6.42 -7.41 -7.27
CA LEU A 37 7.11 -7.64 -8.52
C LEU A 37 6.51 -6.77 -9.64
N GLN A 38 7.34 -6.35 -10.59
CA GLN A 38 6.91 -5.59 -11.76
C GLN A 38 6.85 -6.49 -13.01
N PRO A 39 5.78 -6.42 -13.82
CA PRO A 39 5.68 -7.15 -15.08
C PRO A 39 6.50 -6.45 -16.18
N THR A 40 7.82 -6.50 -16.04
CA THR A 40 8.79 -5.83 -16.90
C THR A 40 10.05 -6.69 -17.07
N ARG A 41 10.99 -6.21 -17.87
CA ARG A 41 12.33 -6.76 -17.97
C ARG A 41 13.17 -6.38 -16.76
N MET A 42 13.92 -7.33 -16.20
CA MET A 42 14.91 -7.10 -15.14
C MET A 42 16.04 -8.12 -15.21
N LEU A 43 17.11 -7.89 -14.44
CA LEU A 43 18.19 -8.86 -14.31
C LEU A 43 17.69 -10.13 -13.63
N ALA A 44 18.21 -11.28 -14.03
CA ALA A 44 17.87 -12.55 -13.40
C ALA A 44 18.25 -12.56 -11.91
N ASP A 45 19.32 -11.87 -11.50
CA ASP A 45 19.74 -11.78 -10.10
C ASP A 45 18.72 -11.06 -9.19
N ASP A 46 17.87 -10.18 -9.75
CA ASP A 46 16.87 -9.42 -8.98
C ASP A 46 15.56 -10.21 -8.74
N VAL A 47 15.29 -11.27 -9.51
CA VAL A 47 13.99 -11.98 -9.50
C VAL A 47 14.09 -13.51 -9.56
N GLY A 48 15.12 -14.04 -10.20
CA GLY A 48 15.34 -15.46 -10.49
C GLY A 48 15.61 -15.72 -11.97
N ASP A 49 16.23 -16.86 -12.24
CA ASP A 49 16.53 -17.32 -13.59
C ASP A 49 15.28 -17.71 -14.39
N ALA A 50 15.43 -17.79 -15.71
CA ALA A 50 14.41 -18.31 -16.60
C ALA A 50 13.89 -19.68 -16.14
N GLY A 51 12.56 -19.82 -16.07
CA GLY A 51 11.91 -21.05 -15.60
C GLY A 51 11.86 -21.22 -14.08
N THR A 52 12.41 -20.29 -13.29
CA THR A 52 12.24 -20.28 -11.85
C THR A 52 10.75 -20.21 -11.49
N ASP A 53 10.32 -21.09 -10.59
CA ASP A 53 8.99 -21.04 -10.01
C ASP A 53 8.97 -20.05 -8.84
N LEU A 54 8.20 -18.96 -8.99
CA LEU A 54 8.02 -17.94 -7.96
C LEU A 54 6.98 -18.33 -6.90
N GLY A 55 6.43 -19.55 -7.00
CA GLY A 55 5.41 -20.11 -6.14
C GLY A 55 4.02 -19.54 -6.40
N ASP A 56 3.04 -20.07 -5.69
CA ASP A 56 1.64 -19.67 -5.82
C ASP A 56 1.30 -18.40 -5.01
N GLY A 57 0.05 -17.94 -5.16
CA GLY A 57 -0.55 -16.88 -4.33
C GLY A 57 -0.36 -15.46 -4.87
N TRP A 58 0.22 -15.31 -6.07
CA TRP A 58 0.38 -14.00 -6.70
C TRP A 58 -0.94 -13.43 -7.22
N LEU A 59 -1.14 -12.14 -6.98
CA LEU A 59 -2.23 -11.33 -7.48
C LEU A 59 -1.68 -10.23 -8.39
N ALA A 60 -2.16 -10.18 -9.63
CA ALA A 60 -1.89 -9.08 -10.54
C ALA A 60 -2.86 -7.92 -10.29
N LEU A 61 -2.32 -6.73 -10.06
CA LEU A 61 -3.06 -5.48 -10.06
C LEU A 61 -3.23 -5.01 -11.51
N ALA A 62 -4.46 -4.99 -12.01
CA ALA A 62 -4.73 -4.71 -13.41
C ALA A 62 -6.02 -3.89 -13.61
N PRO A 63 -6.10 -3.09 -14.69
CA PRO A 63 -7.35 -2.46 -15.08
C PRO A 63 -8.38 -3.50 -15.54
N SER A 64 -9.64 -3.26 -15.21
CA SER A 64 -10.80 -4.07 -15.57
C SER A 64 -11.92 -3.14 -16.05
N GLY A 65 -11.83 -2.69 -17.30
CA GLY A 65 -12.66 -1.60 -17.82
C GLY A 65 -12.28 -0.28 -17.15
N ASN A 66 -13.28 0.43 -16.61
CA ASN A 66 -13.07 1.68 -15.86
C ASN A 66 -12.78 1.46 -14.37
N ARG A 67 -12.42 0.25 -13.98
CA ARG A 67 -12.15 -0.15 -12.58
C ARG A 67 -10.82 -0.86 -12.48
N TRP A 68 -10.41 -1.17 -11.25
CA TRP A 68 -9.23 -1.97 -10.95
C TRP A 68 -9.61 -3.28 -10.28
N LYS A 69 -8.74 -4.28 -10.41
CA LYS A 69 -8.88 -5.56 -9.72
C LYS A 69 -7.52 -6.15 -9.35
N LEU A 70 -7.54 -6.97 -8.32
CA LEU A 70 -6.56 -8.00 -8.05
C LEU A 70 -7.05 -9.32 -8.65
N ALA A 71 -6.29 -9.89 -9.58
CA ALA A 71 -6.62 -11.16 -10.22
C ALA A 71 -5.51 -12.18 -9.92
N PRO A 72 -5.83 -13.46 -9.63
CA PRO A 72 -4.83 -14.51 -9.54
C PRO A 72 -3.96 -14.52 -10.80
N ALA A 73 -2.65 -14.61 -10.63
CA ALA A 73 -1.69 -14.52 -11.70
C ALA A 73 -0.68 -15.66 -11.64
N ARG A 74 -0.39 -16.25 -12.80
CA ARG A 74 0.77 -17.11 -13.00
C ARG A 74 1.83 -16.31 -13.72
N ILE A 75 3.05 -16.36 -13.20
CA ILE A 75 4.18 -15.57 -13.67
C ILE A 75 5.12 -16.48 -14.43
N ARG A 76 5.56 -16.05 -15.60
CA ARG A 76 6.62 -16.71 -16.37
C ARG A 76 7.83 -15.79 -16.41
N LEU A 77 9.00 -16.37 -16.15
CA LEU A 77 10.29 -15.74 -16.38
C LEU A 77 10.87 -16.31 -17.67
N GLU A 78 10.90 -15.49 -18.71
CA GLU A 78 11.40 -15.88 -20.04
C GLU A 78 12.74 -15.17 -20.29
N PRO A 79 13.79 -15.87 -20.76
CA PRO A 79 15.08 -15.25 -20.96
C PRO A 79 15.00 -14.27 -22.13
N VAL A 80 15.54 -13.07 -21.94
CA VAL A 80 15.63 -12.06 -23.00
C VAL A 80 16.73 -12.44 -24.00
N GLN A 81 17.81 -13.02 -23.50
CA GLN A 81 18.99 -13.43 -24.25
C GLN A 81 19.41 -14.86 -23.84
N PRO A 82 20.14 -15.58 -24.71
CA PRO A 82 20.56 -16.96 -24.42
C PRO A 82 21.46 -17.12 -23.20
N ASP A 83 22.14 -16.06 -22.77
CA ASP A 83 22.99 -16.05 -21.57
C ASP A 83 22.18 -16.02 -20.25
N GLY A 84 20.88 -15.75 -20.33
CA GLY A 84 19.98 -15.71 -19.18
C GLY A 84 20.18 -14.52 -18.26
N THR A 85 21.01 -13.53 -18.60
CA THR A 85 21.34 -12.41 -17.70
C THR A 85 20.13 -11.53 -17.37
N ALA A 86 19.16 -11.46 -18.27
CA ALA A 86 17.91 -10.74 -18.07
C ALA A 86 16.71 -11.62 -18.43
N VAL A 87 15.62 -11.41 -17.71
CA VAL A 87 14.34 -12.08 -17.92
C VAL A 87 13.22 -11.07 -18.13
N ASP A 88 12.28 -11.41 -19.01
CA ASP A 88 10.99 -10.73 -19.11
C ASP A 88 10.03 -11.37 -18.10
N VAL A 89 9.58 -10.60 -17.11
CA VAL A 89 8.60 -11.02 -16.10
C VAL A 89 7.19 -10.86 -16.69
N THR A 90 6.57 -11.97 -17.09
CA THR A 90 5.29 -11.93 -17.81
C THR A 90 4.18 -12.66 -17.04
N PRO A 91 3.18 -11.94 -16.50
CA PRO A 91 1.99 -12.57 -15.95
C PRO A 91 0.99 -12.97 -17.05
N ASP A 92 0.16 -13.98 -16.78
CA ASP A 92 -0.97 -14.34 -17.65
C ASP A 92 -2.12 -13.31 -17.61
N VAL A 93 -2.09 -12.36 -16.67
CA VAL A 93 -3.02 -11.23 -16.57
C VAL A 93 -2.52 -10.04 -17.40
N LYS A 94 -3.23 -9.74 -18.50
CA LYS A 94 -2.88 -8.63 -19.41
C LYS A 94 -2.94 -7.26 -18.72
N LYS A 95 -2.00 -6.38 -19.09
CA LYS A 95 -1.90 -4.98 -18.62
C LYS A 95 -1.77 -4.87 -17.09
N ALA A 96 -1.29 -5.92 -16.42
CA ALA A 96 -0.91 -5.81 -15.03
C ALA A 96 0.13 -4.69 -14.86
N VAL A 97 0.00 -3.91 -13.79
CA VAL A 97 0.98 -2.86 -13.43
C VAL A 97 1.82 -3.25 -12.22
N ALA A 98 1.43 -4.33 -11.53
CA ALA A 98 2.16 -4.93 -10.43
C ALA A 98 1.69 -6.35 -10.19
N LEU A 99 2.55 -7.14 -9.57
CA LEU A 99 2.31 -8.48 -9.07
C LEU A 99 2.59 -8.44 -7.56
N LEU A 100 1.61 -8.82 -6.76
CA LEU A 100 1.62 -8.68 -5.32
C LEU A 100 1.31 -10.03 -4.67
N ARG A 101 2.05 -10.36 -3.61
CA ARG A 101 1.73 -11.50 -2.75
C ARG A 101 1.85 -11.05 -1.30
N CYS A 102 0.69 -10.88 -0.66
CA CYS A 102 0.56 -10.47 0.73
C CYS A 102 -0.52 -11.31 1.42
N LYS A 103 -0.51 -11.41 2.74
CA LYS A 103 -1.51 -12.18 3.49
C LYS A 103 -2.87 -11.48 3.52
N SER A 104 -2.87 -10.15 3.56
CA SER A 104 -4.08 -9.30 3.63
C SER A 104 -4.82 -9.22 2.30
N LEU A 105 -4.12 -9.38 1.17
CA LEU A 105 -4.70 -9.17 -0.14
C LEU A 105 -5.52 -10.37 -0.62
N THR A 106 -6.67 -10.07 -1.21
CA THR A 106 -7.57 -11.08 -1.79
C THR A 106 -8.03 -10.67 -3.18
N GLN A 107 -8.24 -11.65 -4.05
CA GLN A 107 -8.73 -11.42 -5.42
C GLN A 107 -10.07 -10.67 -5.43
N GLY A 108 -10.29 -9.87 -6.46
CA GLY A 108 -11.53 -9.13 -6.66
C GLY A 108 -11.30 -7.68 -7.05
N ARG A 109 -12.39 -6.92 -7.12
CA ARG A 109 -12.34 -5.48 -7.43
C ARG A 109 -11.64 -4.74 -6.30
N VAL A 110 -10.93 -3.69 -6.65
CA VAL A 110 -10.30 -2.73 -5.73
C VAL A 110 -10.62 -1.33 -6.20
N ASP A 111 -10.80 -0.42 -5.26
CA ASP A 111 -11.05 0.98 -5.57
C ASP A 111 -9.72 1.69 -5.83
N ALA A 112 -9.71 2.65 -6.75
CA ALA A 112 -8.52 3.38 -7.13
C ALA A 112 -8.82 4.87 -7.24
N ALA A 113 -7.82 5.68 -6.88
CA ALA A 113 -7.86 7.10 -7.17
C ALA A 113 -7.89 7.35 -8.69
N ASN A 114 -8.57 8.41 -9.10
CA ASN A 114 -8.47 8.87 -10.47
C ASN A 114 -7.13 9.59 -10.67
N LEU A 115 -6.18 8.91 -11.31
CA LEU A 115 -4.83 9.42 -11.60
C LEU A 115 -4.72 10.03 -13.01
N ALA A 116 -5.81 10.59 -13.53
CA ALA A 116 -5.81 11.37 -14.77
C ALA A 116 -5.21 12.76 -14.51
N PHE A 117 -3.89 12.85 -14.61
CA PHE A 117 -3.15 14.10 -14.48
C PHE A 117 -2.95 14.78 -15.84
N PRO A 118 -2.86 16.13 -15.90
CA PRO A 118 -2.44 16.84 -17.11
C PRO A 118 -1.12 16.27 -17.65
N ASN A 119 -1.02 16.09 -18.98
CA ASN A 119 0.15 15.52 -19.67
C ASN A 119 0.55 14.10 -19.21
N GLY A 120 -0.33 13.37 -18.53
CA GLY A 120 -0.02 12.04 -17.99
C GLY A 120 0.95 12.08 -16.79
N GLY A 121 1.15 13.25 -16.17
CA GLY A 121 2.14 13.48 -15.13
C GLY A 121 1.91 12.62 -13.88
N ARG A 122 2.67 11.52 -13.77
CA ARG A 122 2.76 10.69 -12.56
C ARG A 122 4.12 10.84 -11.85
N VAL A 123 5.04 11.52 -12.51
CA VAL A 123 6.34 11.88 -11.96
C VAL A 123 6.15 12.99 -10.94
N ILE A 124 6.82 12.84 -9.80
CA ILE A 124 6.84 13.82 -8.72
C ILE A 124 8.21 14.48 -8.77
N GLU A 125 8.25 15.70 -9.29
CA GLU A 125 9.49 16.47 -9.39
C GLU A 125 9.90 17.04 -8.02
N PRO A 126 11.21 17.16 -7.74
CA PRO A 126 11.67 17.86 -6.55
C PRO A 126 11.18 19.30 -6.57
N GLY A 127 10.54 19.76 -5.49
CA GLY A 127 10.12 21.15 -5.40
C GLY A 127 8.90 21.44 -4.52
N PRO A 128 8.37 22.67 -4.63
CA PRO A 128 7.28 23.16 -3.79
C PRO A 128 5.90 22.67 -4.25
N GLU A 129 5.76 22.13 -5.46
CA GLU A 129 4.47 21.71 -6.00
C GLU A 129 4.26 20.20 -5.81
N PRO A 130 3.30 19.77 -4.99
CA PRO A 130 3.00 18.35 -4.83
C PRO A 130 2.08 17.83 -5.94
N LEU A 131 2.17 16.54 -6.22
CA LEU A 131 1.18 15.81 -7.00
C LEU A 131 -0.09 15.63 -6.16
N ARG A 132 -1.20 16.22 -6.58
CA ARG A 132 -2.47 16.22 -5.82
C ARG A 132 -3.54 15.38 -6.51
N PHE A 133 -4.23 14.56 -5.73
CA PHE A 133 -5.35 13.75 -6.20
C PHE A 133 -6.39 13.57 -5.10
N ALA A 134 -7.54 12.98 -5.45
CA ALA A 134 -8.62 12.71 -4.51
C ALA A 134 -8.96 11.22 -4.49
N PHE A 135 -9.36 10.74 -3.30
CA PHE A 135 -9.80 9.37 -3.08
C PHE A 135 -10.86 9.35 -1.97
N HIS A 136 -11.98 8.66 -2.19
CA HIS A 136 -13.15 8.63 -1.29
C HIS A 136 -13.51 9.98 -0.64
N GLY A 137 -13.55 11.06 -1.44
CA GLY A 137 -13.93 12.41 -0.99
C GLY A 137 -12.85 13.14 -0.18
N ARG A 138 -11.68 12.54 0.03
CA ARG A 138 -10.52 13.16 0.69
C ARG A 138 -9.49 13.61 -0.34
N ARG A 139 -8.74 14.66 0.00
CA ARG A 139 -7.64 15.18 -0.83
C ARG A 139 -6.31 14.70 -0.27
N TYR A 140 -5.44 14.28 -1.16
CA TYR A 140 -4.10 13.81 -0.86
C TYR A 140 -3.06 14.55 -1.70
N ALA A 141 -1.83 14.56 -1.21
CA ALA A 141 -0.68 15.18 -1.85
C ALA A 141 0.54 14.27 -1.68
N LEU A 142 1.29 14.08 -2.77
CA LEU A 142 2.63 13.50 -2.76
C LEU A 142 3.63 14.61 -3.08
N ARG A 143 4.63 14.78 -2.23
CA ARG A 143 5.63 15.84 -2.34
C ARG A 143 7.02 15.23 -2.36
N TYR A 144 7.86 15.70 -3.28
CA TYR A 144 9.31 15.48 -3.23
C TYR A 144 9.97 16.77 -2.74
N THR A 145 10.46 16.77 -1.49
CA THR A 145 11.01 17.96 -0.84
C THR A 145 12.41 18.28 -1.34
N ALA A 146 12.83 19.54 -1.17
CA ALA A 146 14.21 19.95 -1.44
C ALA A 146 15.25 19.23 -0.55
N SER A 147 14.82 18.62 0.56
CA SER A 147 15.69 17.83 1.44
C SER A 147 15.87 16.39 1.00
N GLY A 148 15.29 15.96 -0.11
CA GLY A 148 15.38 14.57 -0.58
C GLY A 148 14.21 13.67 -0.15
N ALA A 149 13.29 14.14 0.68
CA ALA A 149 12.21 13.30 1.21
C ALA A 149 10.99 13.25 0.27
N VAL A 150 10.45 12.05 0.08
CA VAL A 150 9.16 11.83 -0.57
C VAL A 150 8.11 11.63 0.51
N VAL A 151 7.10 12.50 0.53
CA VAL A 151 6.12 12.60 1.61
C VAL A 151 4.71 12.48 1.05
N ALA A 152 3.89 11.63 1.67
CA ALA A 152 2.44 11.57 1.46
C ALA A 152 1.71 12.35 2.57
N GLU A 153 0.72 13.15 2.20
CA GLU A 153 -0.09 13.97 3.11
C GLU A 153 -1.57 13.93 2.72
N GLY A 154 -2.47 13.95 3.71
CA GLY A 154 -3.91 13.89 3.48
C GLY A 154 -4.68 13.50 4.74
N GLY A 155 -5.94 13.92 4.84
CA GLY A 155 -6.80 13.55 5.97
C GLY A 155 -6.25 13.88 7.37
N GLY A 156 -5.38 14.89 7.48
CA GLY A 156 -4.71 15.27 8.74
C GLY A 156 -3.50 14.42 9.14
N LYS A 157 -3.09 13.48 8.28
CA LYS A 157 -1.97 12.56 8.52
C LYS A 157 -0.84 12.75 7.50
N ARG A 158 0.34 12.24 7.84
CA ARG A 158 1.56 12.38 7.03
C ARG A 158 2.44 11.13 7.14
N SER A 159 2.98 10.66 6.02
CA SER A 159 3.98 9.57 5.95
C SER A 159 5.18 9.99 5.13
N VAL A 160 6.39 9.64 5.58
CA VAL A 160 7.60 9.70 4.74
C VAL A 160 7.72 8.35 4.04
N LEU A 161 7.67 8.35 2.71
CA LEU A 161 7.68 7.12 1.90
C LEU A 161 9.11 6.70 1.54
N HIS A 162 9.98 7.68 1.29
CA HIS A 162 11.38 7.48 0.95
C HIS A 162 12.17 8.75 1.29
N ASP A 163 13.47 8.63 1.53
CA ASP A 163 14.35 9.78 1.75
C ASP A 163 15.70 9.54 1.07
N PHE A 164 16.02 10.38 0.09
CA PHE A 164 17.30 10.36 -0.63
C PHE A 164 18.44 11.08 0.12
N GLY A 165 18.22 11.47 1.39
CA GLY A 165 19.29 12.02 2.23
C GLY A 165 19.81 13.40 1.79
N GLY A 166 19.01 14.16 1.03
CA GLY A 166 19.42 15.45 0.47
C GLY A 166 20.43 15.35 -0.68
N GLU A 167 20.71 14.14 -1.17
CA GLU A 167 21.52 13.94 -2.37
C GLU A 167 20.81 14.53 -3.59
N THR A 168 21.62 14.99 -4.55
CA THR A 168 21.12 15.63 -5.76
C THR A 168 21.75 14.94 -6.98
N PRO A 169 20.99 14.94 -8.07
CA PRO A 169 20.46 13.89 -8.97
C PRO A 169 21.35 12.71 -9.44
N PRO A 170 20.77 11.83 -10.31
CA PRO A 170 19.36 11.77 -10.75
C PRO A 170 18.52 10.70 -10.05
N PHE A 171 17.67 11.16 -9.11
CA PHE A 171 16.58 10.36 -8.57
C PHE A 171 15.27 10.68 -9.27
N ARG A 172 14.48 9.64 -9.56
CA ARG A 172 13.15 9.73 -10.18
C ARG A 172 12.12 9.19 -9.20
N VAL A 173 11.01 9.90 -9.03
CA VAL A 173 9.90 9.43 -8.20
C VAL A 173 8.64 9.38 -9.06
N THR A 174 8.02 8.20 -9.17
CA THR A 174 6.80 8.02 -9.96
C THR A 174 5.71 7.34 -9.14
N LEU A 175 4.49 7.90 -9.18
CA LEU A 175 3.31 7.23 -8.66
C LEU A 175 2.79 6.22 -9.70
N ILE A 176 2.90 4.93 -9.43
CA ILE A 176 2.36 3.90 -10.33
C ILE A 176 0.85 3.76 -10.15
N TRP A 177 0.40 3.65 -8.89
CA TRP A 177 -0.99 3.43 -8.53
C TRP A 177 -1.29 3.94 -7.12
N ALA A 178 -2.54 4.37 -6.90
CA ALA A 178 -3.06 4.73 -5.58
C ALA A 178 -4.53 4.31 -5.47
N GLY A 179 -4.95 3.81 -4.31
CA GLY A 179 -6.29 3.26 -4.11
C GLY A 179 -6.40 2.48 -2.81
N ASP A 180 -7.29 1.50 -2.74
CA ASP A 180 -7.52 0.66 -1.57
C ASP A 180 -7.39 -0.83 -1.97
N LEU A 181 -6.22 -1.42 -1.70
CA LEU A 181 -5.90 -2.79 -2.13
C LEU A 181 -6.48 -3.84 -1.18
N ASP A 182 -6.41 -3.57 0.11
CA ASP A 182 -6.86 -4.49 1.18
C ASP A 182 -8.34 -4.33 1.55
N ARG A 183 -9.01 -3.32 0.98
CA ARG A 183 -10.44 -3.01 1.11
C ARG A 183 -10.83 -2.50 2.49
N ASP A 184 -9.92 -1.77 3.13
CA ASP A 184 -10.15 -1.16 4.43
C ASP A 184 -10.74 0.26 4.34
N GLY A 185 -10.94 0.77 3.12
CA GLY A 185 -11.49 2.09 2.81
C GLY A 185 -10.46 3.23 2.92
N ARG A 186 -9.20 2.92 3.21
CA ARG A 186 -8.09 3.88 3.32
C ARG A 186 -7.16 3.73 2.11
N LEU A 187 -6.21 4.65 2.01
CA LEU A 187 -5.40 4.82 0.81
C LEU A 187 -4.08 4.08 0.96
N ASP A 188 -3.74 3.30 -0.06
CA ASP A 188 -2.48 2.61 -0.31
C ASP A 188 -1.79 3.21 -1.55
N PHE A 189 -0.48 2.98 -1.65
CA PHE A 189 0.37 3.49 -2.73
C PHE A 189 1.27 2.42 -3.30
N LEU A 190 1.40 2.41 -4.62
CA LEU A 190 2.51 1.77 -5.31
C LEU A 190 3.37 2.84 -5.97
N MET A 191 4.64 2.89 -5.56
CA MET A 191 5.59 3.93 -5.94
C MET A 191 6.82 3.31 -6.61
N GLU A 192 7.42 4.07 -7.51
CA GLU A 192 8.73 3.80 -8.09
C GLU A 192 9.71 4.89 -7.66
N PHE A 193 10.88 4.47 -7.19
CA PHE A 193 12.01 5.32 -6.82
C PHE A 193 13.23 4.90 -7.63
N GLY A 194 13.54 5.63 -8.69
CA GLY A 194 14.69 5.37 -9.56
C GLY A 194 15.92 6.20 -9.16
N SER A 195 17.10 5.66 -9.43
CA SER A 195 18.43 6.29 -9.30
C SER A 195 19.35 5.82 -10.44
N GLU A 196 20.60 6.27 -10.49
CA GLU A 196 21.58 5.74 -11.45
C GLU A 196 21.98 4.29 -11.21
N ILE A 197 21.88 3.82 -9.96
CA ILE A 197 22.37 2.50 -9.56
C ILE A 197 21.25 1.45 -9.44
N GLY A 198 20.00 1.86 -9.64
CA GLY A 198 18.85 0.97 -9.52
C GLY A 198 17.52 1.68 -9.31
N THR A 199 16.46 0.89 -9.27
CA THR A 199 15.07 1.33 -9.12
C THR A 199 14.34 0.46 -8.10
N ASN A 200 13.60 1.10 -7.20
CA ASN A 200 12.85 0.42 -6.15
C ASN A 200 11.35 0.59 -6.42
N PHE A 201 10.60 -0.51 -6.43
CA PHE A 201 9.15 -0.53 -6.55
C PHE A 201 8.54 -0.90 -5.21
N CYS A 202 8.00 0.08 -4.50
CA CYS A 202 7.55 -0.09 -3.13
C CYS A 202 6.03 0.04 -3.01
N LEU A 203 5.44 -0.92 -2.31
CA LEU A 203 4.06 -0.90 -1.85
C LEU A 203 4.02 -0.32 -0.42
N PHE A 204 3.14 0.66 -0.22
CA PHE A 204 2.81 1.22 1.08
C PHE A 204 1.32 1.04 1.33
N THR A 205 0.96 0.46 2.47
CA THR A 205 -0.44 0.21 2.82
C THR A 205 -0.82 0.97 4.08
N SER A 206 -2.10 1.33 4.16
CA SER A 206 -2.67 1.95 5.35
C SER A 206 -2.77 0.97 6.53
N GLY A 207 -2.85 -0.34 6.27
CA GLY A 207 -2.72 -1.41 7.26
C GLY A 207 -1.38 -1.42 7.99
N ASN A 208 -0.31 -0.96 7.33
CA ASN A 208 1.04 -0.90 7.91
C ASN A 208 1.39 0.48 8.50
N ALA A 209 0.45 1.43 8.48
CA ALA A 209 0.69 2.77 8.99
C ALA A 209 0.89 2.76 10.51
N LYS A 210 1.89 3.49 11.00
CA LYS A 210 2.03 3.77 12.44
C LYS A 210 1.05 4.83 12.90
N GLU A 211 1.06 5.10 14.21
CA GLU A 211 0.29 6.21 14.78
C GLU A 211 0.60 7.52 14.04
N ASN A 212 -0.45 8.25 13.64
CA ASN A 212 -0.38 9.50 12.88
C ASN A 212 0.16 9.40 11.43
N GLU A 213 0.46 8.20 10.94
CA GLU A 213 0.83 7.95 9.55
C GLU A 213 -0.38 7.63 8.67
N LEU A 214 -0.26 7.97 7.39
CA LEU A 214 -1.22 7.59 6.35
C LEU A 214 -1.06 6.12 5.94
N VAL A 215 0.18 5.76 5.67
CA VAL A 215 0.62 4.45 5.18
C VAL A 215 1.98 4.12 5.80
N GLY A 216 2.28 2.84 5.87
CA GLY A 216 3.62 2.32 6.15
C GLY A 216 4.10 1.37 5.04
N PRO A 217 5.40 1.05 4.99
CA PRO A 217 5.94 0.14 3.98
C PRO A 217 5.38 -1.27 4.18
N ALA A 218 4.96 -1.90 3.09
CA ALA A 218 4.52 -3.30 3.07
C ALA A 218 5.51 -4.21 2.35
N GLY A 219 6.21 -3.70 1.34
CA GLY A 219 7.28 -4.42 0.66
C GLY A 219 7.84 -3.63 -0.51
N CYS A 220 9.08 -3.94 -0.90
CA CYS A 220 9.74 -3.35 -2.06
C CYS A 220 10.38 -4.45 -2.91
N LEU A 221 10.39 -4.23 -4.22
CA LEU A 221 11.33 -4.86 -5.14
C LEU A 221 12.45 -3.87 -5.42
N ASP A 222 13.69 -4.29 -5.22
CA ASP A 222 14.86 -3.54 -5.66
C ASP A 222 15.35 -4.16 -6.97
N VAL A 223 15.54 -3.32 -7.99
CA VAL A 223 16.02 -3.71 -9.32
C VAL A 223 17.32 -2.98 -9.59
N SER A 224 18.34 -3.74 -9.95
CA SER A 224 19.67 -3.21 -10.22
C SER A 224 19.70 -2.42 -11.55
N GLY A 225 20.44 -1.30 -11.57
CA GLY A 225 20.56 -0.39 -12.71
C GLY A 225 21.66 -0.76 -13.71
#